data_AF-A0A7S4UN52-F1
#
_entry.id   AF-A0A7S4UN52-F1
#
_cell.length_a   1.000
_cell.length_b   1.000
_cell.length_c   1.000
_cell.angle_alpha   90.00
_cell.angle_beta   90.00
_cell.angle_gamma   90.00
#
_symmetry.space_group_name_H-M   'P 1'
#
loop_
_entity.id
_entity.type
_entity.pdbx_description
1 polymer ?
#
loop_
_entity_poly.entity_id
_entity_poly.type
_entity_poly.pdbx_seq_one_letter_code
_entity_poly.pdbx_strand_id
1 'polypeptide(L)'
;GSSHFGSSSAQGPCLIFASSGSRRICAQLCRAHAAAEVPMAKTAATVKTTRGAKLGPKAKLSRKALAAFVLQRPSAGASTKALCADLGRLRRHLGRPVPLFGKRGVLQLAAPAGKKDGGAPAPPRFNKYTGWAEWRNAVFLWVNAAGGSFTNAFTRGGQQVNWFVGGARPTEQSPIVQRLLSASQGGKEQKPAEKQTKVLMFVRRRATEPYIYCGVCRYLSHDPRKKGFEFTWELRDFGTLSNSPYFGELVQADKQVPPARTAARRWA
;
A
#
# COMPACT_ATOMS: atom_id res chain seq x y z
N GLY A 1 -52.44 -3.42 40.12
CA GLY A 1 -53.43 -2.54 39.48
C GLY A 1 -52.68 -1.56 38.62
N SER A 2 -52.82 -1.60 37.30
CA SER A 2 -53.91 -0.98 36.51
C SER A 2 -53.53 0.45 36.07
N SER A 3 -53.04 0.53 34.83
CA SER A 3 -53.40 1.46 33.72
C SER A 3 -53.86 2.90 34.00
N HIS A 4 -53.24 3.87 33.30
CA HIS A 4 -53.83 4.73 32.24
C HIS A 4 -52.72 5.68 31.68
N PHE A 5 -52.36 5.65 30.38
CA PHE A 5 -52.95 6.31 29.20
C PHE A 5 -53.04 7.84 29.25
N GLY A 6 -52.36 8.51 28.31
CA GLY A 6 -52.44 9.95 28.05
C GLY A 6 -51.68 10.36 26.79
N SER A 7 -52.35 10.29 25.65
CA SER A 7 -51.96 10.79 24.33
C SER A 7 -52.10 12.32 24.26
N SER A 8 -51.22 13.02 23.54
CA SER A 8 -51.60 14.27 22.88
C SER A 8 -50.77 14.56 21.63
N SER A 9 -51.50 15.03 20.62
CA SER A 9 -51.16 15.27 19.23
C SER A 9 -51.15 16.77 18.91
N ALA A 10 -50.23 17.23 18.06
CA ALA A 10 -50.34 18.44 17.22
C ALA A 10 -49.30 18.29 16.08
N GLN A 11 -49.63 18.07 14.80
CA GLN A 11 -50.31 18.90 13.80
C GLN A 11 -49.63 20.26 13.46
N GLY A 12 -48.79 20.23 12.41
CA GLY A 12 -48.64 21.24 11.34
C GLY A 12 -47.85 22.53 11.62
N PRO A 13 -47.38 23.27 10.57
CA PRO A 13 -47.70 23.12 9.15
C PRO A 13 -46.52 22.97 8.18
N CYS A 14 -46.93 22.60 6.97
CA CYS A 14 -46.24 22.54 5.69
C CYS A 14 -45.78 23.93 5.22
N LEU A 15 -44.55 24.07 4.71
CA LEU A 15 -44.19 25.16 3.81
C LEU A 15 -43.46 24.59 2.59
N ILE A 16 -44.24 24.53 1.51
CA ILE A 16 -43.81 24.45 0.12
C ILE A 16 -43.25 25.82 -0.26
N PHE A 17 -42.04 25.86 -0.81
CA PHE A 17 -41.65 26.95 -1.71
C PHE A 17 -41.09 26.34 -2.99
N ALA A 18 -41.87 26.49 -4.05
CA ALA A 18 -41.46 26.33 -5.44
C ALA A 18 -41.42 27.72 -6.07
N SER A 19 -40.31 28.07 -6.71
CA SER A 19 -40.25 28.99 -7.86
C SER A 19 -38.92 28.67 -8.57
N SER A 20 -38.89 28.09 -9.77
CA SER A 20 -39.33 28.54 -11.10
C SER A 20 -38.43 29.61 -11.73
N GLY A 21 -37.82 29.27 -12.86
CA GLY A 21 -37.13 30.18 -13.80
C GLY A 21 -35.61 30.15 -13.62
N SER A 22 -34.76 29.99 -14.63
CA SER A 22 -34.97 30.22 -16.06
C SER A 22 -33.96 29.43 -16.89
N ARG A 23 -34.40 29.09 -18.10
CA ARG A 23 -33.70 28.31 -19.12
C ARG A 23 -32.79 29.22 -19.97
N ARG A 24 -31.69 28.63 -20.45
CA ARG A 24 -31.01 28.84 -21.75
C ARG A 24 -30.42 30.22 -22.09
N ILE A 25 -29.09 30.26 -22.21
CA ILE A 25 -28.33 30.85 -23.34
C ILE A 25 -27.09 29.95 -23.50
N CYS A 26 -26.97 29.05 -24.49
CA CYS A 26 -26.75 29.22 -25.93
C CYS A 26 -25.33 29.71 -26.30
N ALA A 27 -24.61 28.82 -27.00
CA ALA A 27 -23.60 29.06 -28.04
C ALA A 27 -22.48 30.09 -27.78
N GLN A 28 -21.22 29.64 -27.86
CA GLN A 28 -20.23 30.08 -28.85
C GLN A 28 -18.84 29.60 -28.44
N LEU A 29 -18.19 28.82 -29.30
CA LEU A 29 -16.77 28.96 -29.64
C LEU A 29 -16.47 27.99 -30.80
N CYS A 30 -16.79 28.47 -32.01
CA CYS A 30 -16.21 27.97 -33.24
C CYS A 30 -14.93 28.77 -33.56
N ARG A 31 -13.87 28.02 -33.86
CA ARG A 31 -12.83 28.24 -34.90
C ARG A 31 -12.01 29.54 -34.90
N ALA A 32 -10.69 29.37 -34.90
CA ALA A 32 -9.79 29.74 -36.03
C ALA A 32 -8.39 29.15 -35.76
N HIS A 33 -7.88 28.26 -36.65
CA HIS A 33 -6.79 28.47 -37.63
C HIS A 33 -5.37 28.53 -37.01
N ALA A 34 -4.30 27.92 -37.52
CA ALA A 34 -4.03 27.22 -38.77
C ALA A 34 -2.73 26.38 -38.67
N ALA A 35 -2.61 25.40 -39.57
CA ALA A 35 -1.43 24.95 -40.31
C ALA A 35 -0.08 24.70 -39.59
N ALA A 36 0.32 23.42 -39.58
CA ALA A 36 1.70 23.02 -39.90
C ALA A 36 1.68 21.58 -40.44
N GLU A 37 1.70 21.43 -41.76
CA GLU A 37 2.08 20.19 -42.45
C GLU A 37 3.59 20.18 -42.67
N VAL A 38 4.30 19.12 -42.28
CA VAL A 38 5.44 18.50 -43.02
C VAL A 38 5.72 17.09 -42.42
N PRO A 39 6.48 16.17 -43.07
CA PRO A 39 5.93 15.04 -43.81
C PRO A 39 6.26 13.65 -43.18
N MET A 40 5.53 12.64 -43.65
CA MET A 40 5.80 11.22 -43.40
C MET A 40 7.16 10.77 -43.95
N ALA A 41 8.04 10.28 -43.06
CA ALA A 41 9.15 9.41 -43.44
C ALA A 41 8.76 7.95 -43.17
N LYS A 42 8.54 7.21 -44.27
CA LYS A 42 8.40 5.76 -44.28
C LYS A 42 9.78 5.13 -44.12
N THR A 43 10.01 4.38 -43.05
CA THR A 43 11.10 3.40 -42.98
C THR A 43 10.52 2.03 -42.65
N ALA A 44 10.41 1.22 -43.70
CA ALA A 44 10.10 -0.19 -43.64
C ALA A 44 11.29 -0.92 -42.98
N ALA A 45 11.07 -1.50 -41.81
CA ALA A 45 12.00 -2.44 -41.20
C ALA A 45 11.46 -3.87 -41.42
N THR A 46 12.10 -4.55 -42.36
CA THR A 46 11.91 -5.93 -42.78
C THR A 46 11.90 -6.91 -41.59
N VAL A 47 10.75 -7.56 -41.36
CA VAL A 47 10.63 -8.70 -40.45
C VAL A 47 11.26 -9.92 -41.14
N LYS A 48 12.48 -10.27 -40.77
CA LYS A 48 13.06 -11.59 -41.06
C LYS A 48 12.51 -12.60 -40.04
N THR A 49 11.54 -13.39 -40.48
CA THR A 49 11.12 -14.64 -39.82
C THR A 49 12.22 -15.69 -39.96
N THR A 50 12.97 -15.95 -38.89
CA THR A 50 13.74 -17.20 -38.75
C THR A 50 12.88 -18.26 -38.09
N ARG A 51 12.58 -19.29 -38.88
CA ARG A 51 11.99 -20.56 -38.45
C ARG A 51 12.97 -21.32 -37.53
N GLY A 52 12.41 -21.95 -36.50
CA GLY A 52 12.89 -23.24 -35.98
C GLY A 52 14.15 -23.23 -35.11
N ALA A 53 14.00 -22.99 -33.81
CA ALA A 53 14.97 -23.45 -32.81
C ALA A 53 14.25 -24.36 -31.80
N LYS A 54 14.64 -25.64 -31.81
CA LYS A 54 14.19 -26.71 -30.90
C LYS A 54 14.37 -26.26 -29.44
N LEU A 55 13.32 -26.41 -28.63
CA LEU A 55 13.36 -26.18 -27.18
C LEU A 55 14.19 -27.28 -26.49
N GLY A 56 15.45 -26.97 -26.18
CA GLY A 56 16.29 -27.76 -25.29
C GLY A 56 15.89 -27.63 -23.81
N PRO A 57 16.36 -28.53 -22.93
CA PRO A 57 15.81 -28.72 -21.59
C PRO A 57 16.15 -27.55 -20.65
N LYS A 58 15.11 -27.09 -19.92
CA LYS A 58 15.08 -26.17 -18.76
C LYS A 58 16.34 -25.31 -18.58
N ALA A 59 16.42 -24.22 -19.34
CA ALA A 59 17.40 -23.16 -19.11
C ALA A 59 17.29 -22.63 -17.67
N LYS A 60 18.32 -22.85 -16.86
CA LYS A 60 18.45 -22.24 -15.54
C LYS A 60 18.61 -20.73 -15.74
N LEU A 61 17.57 -19.95 -15.39
CA LEU A 61 17.62 -18.49 -15.40
C LEU A 61 18.81 -18.01 -14.58
N SER A 62 19.76 -17.34 -15.23
CA SER A 62 20.95 -16.83 -14.56
C SER A 62 20.56 -15.80 -13.49
N ARG A 63 21.36 -15.69 -12.43
CA ARG A 63 21.18 -14.69 -11.36
C ARG A 63 21.06 -13.25 -11.92
N LYS A 64 21.74 -12.99 -13.04
CA LYS A 64 21.69 -11.72 -13.79
C LYS A 64 20.36 -11.54 -14.52
N ALA A 65 19.77 -12.59 -15.08
CA ALA A 65 18.43 -12.56 -15.68
C ALA A 65 17.33 -12.41 -14.62
N LEU A 66 17.48 -13.05 -13.46
CA LEU A 66 16.62 -12.84 -12.28
C LEU A 66 16.70 -11.41 -11.75
N ALA A 67 17.92 -10.86 -11.62
CA ALA A 67 18.12 -9.46 -11.23
C ALA A 67 17.55 -8.47 -12.26
N ALA A 68 17.69 -8.75 -13.57
CA ALA A 68 17.10 -7.95 -14.64
C ALA A 68 15.56 -8.01 -14.63
N PHE A 69 14.96 -9.15 -14.29
CA PHE A 69 13.52 -9.27 -14.05
C PHE A 69 13.05 -8.43 -12.85
N VAL A 70 13.86 -8.40 -11.78
CA VAL A 70 13.60 -7.57 -10.59
C VAL A 70 13.80 -6.07 -10.86
N LEU A 71 14.64 -5.72 -11.85
CA LEU A 71 14.94 -4.35 -12.29
C LEU A 71 14.12 -3.89 -13.50
N GLN A 72 13.01 -4.58 -13.83
CA GLN A 72 12.13 -4.18 -14.94
C GLN A 72 11.84 -2.67 -14.95
N ARG A 73 11.69 -2.14 -16.16
CA ARG A 73 11.24 -0.75 -16.47
C ARG A 73 10.16 -0.32 -15.47
N PRO A 74 10.15 0.97 -15.05
CA PRO A 74 9.08 1.49 -14.19
C PRO A 74 7.73 1.04 -14.74
N SER A 75 6.89 0.46 -13.89
CA SER A 75 5.60 0.00 -14.36
C SER A 75 4.85 1.18 -14.97
N ALA A 76 4.26 0.97 -16.14
CA ALA A 76 3.47 1.99 -16.84
C ALA A 76 2.10 2.24 -16.17
N GLY A 77 1.76 1.48 -15.13
CA GLY A 77 0.53 1.65 -14.38
C GLY A 77 0.51 2.91 -13.53
N ALA A 78 -0.70 3.27 -13.08
CA ALA A 78 -0.91 4.41 -12.20
C ALA A 78 -0.07 4.30 -10.91
N SER A 79 0.28 5.47 -10.35
CA SER A 79 0.93 5.53 -9.04
C SER A 79 0.03 4.93 -7.97
N THR A 80 0.59 4.13 -7.06
CA THR A 80 -0.11 3.66 -5.85
C THR A 80 -0.80 4.81 -5.11
N LYS A 81 -0.19 6.00 -5.06
CA LYS A 81 -0.78 7.20 -4.44
C LYS A 81 -2.10 7.66 -5.08
N ALA A 82 -2.34 7.33 -6.34
CA ALA A 82 -3.55 7.68 -7.08
C ALA A 82 -4.64 6.58 -6.99
N LEU A 83 -4.30 5.40 -6.48
CA LEU A 83 -5.19 4.23 -6.42
C LEU A 83 -5.72 4.00 -5.01
N CYS A 84 -6.90 3.36 -4.92
CA CYS A 84 -7.39 2.78 -3.67
C CYS A 84 -6.99 1.30 -3.62
N ALA A 85 -6.40 0.86 -2.51
CA ALA A 85 -6.11 -0.54 -2.28
C ALA A 85 -7.40 -1.32 -2.01
N ASP A 86 -7.53 -2.51 -2.60
CA ASP A 86 -8.58 -3.49 -2.33
C ASP A 86 -8.29 -4.22 -1.01
N LEU A 87 -8.72 -3.62 0.09
CA LEU A 87 -8.49 -4.14 1.44
C LEU A 87 -9.29 -5.42 1.71
N GLY A 88 -10.45 -5.60 1.06
CA GLY A 88 -11.27 -6.80 1.20
C GLY A 88 -10.57 -8.02 0.60
N ARG A 89 -9.91 -7.85 -0.56
CA ARG A 89 -9.08 -8.89 -1.16
C ARG A 89 -7.87 -9.24 -0.29
N LEU A 90 -7.19 -8.24 0.27
CA LEU A 90 -6.06 -8.49 1.18
C LEU A 90 -6.48 -9.22 2.45
N ARG A 91 -7.69 -8.97 2.97
CA ARG A 91 -8.19 -9.61 4.20
C ARG A 91 -8.10 -11.14 4.16
N ARG A 92 -8.28 -11.74 2.98
CA ARG A 92 -8.20 -13.20 2.76
C ARG A 92 -6.80 -13.80 2.99
N HIS A 93 -5.77 -12.96 3.05
CA HIS A 93 -4.38 -13.35 3.24
C HIS A 93 -3.85 -13.07 4.65
N LEU A 94 -4.72 -12.68 5.60
CA LEU A 94 -4.30 -12.38 6.96
C LEU A 94 -3.55 -13.57 7.59
N GLY A 95 -2.35 -13.30 8.11
CA GLY A 95 -1.48 -14.30 8.72
C GLY A 95 -0.86 -15.29 7.74
N ARG A 96 -1.07 -15.14 6.42
CA ARG A 96 -0.56 -16.06 5.40
C ARG A 96 0.49 -15.37 4.51
N PRO A 97 1.44 -16.13 3.94
CA PRO A 97 2.31 -15.62 2.89
C PRO A 97 1.47 -15.11 1.71
N VAL A 98 1.80 -13.91 1.24
CA VAL A 98 1.24 -13.35 0.01
C VAL A 98 1.77 -14.18 -1.16
N PRO A 99 0.91 -14.64 -2.08
CA PRO A 99 1.28 -15.59 -3.14
C PRO A 99 2.33 -15.04 -4.12
N LEU A 100 2.39 -13.72 -4.28
CA LEU A 100 3.34 -13.05 -5.17
C LEU A 100 4.51 -12.47 -4.36
N PHE A 101 5.72 -12.75 -4.85
CA PHE A 101 6.95 -12.37 -4.14
C PHE A 101 7.21 -10.85 -4.14
N GLY A 102 7.70 -10.36 -3.02
CA GLY A 102 8.19 -8.98 -2.84
C GLY A 102 7.09 -7.91 -2.86
N LYS A 103 7.51 -6.65 -2.71
CA LYS A 103 6.60 -5.49 -2.62
C LYS A 103 5.70 -5.37 -3.84
N ARG A 104 6.23 -5.59 -5.04
CA ARG A 104 5.46 -5.54 -6.30
C ARG A 104 4.31 -6.55 -6.30
N GLY A 105 4.56 -7.77 -5.84
CA GLY A 105 3.54 -8.81 -5.74
C GLY A 105 2.40 -8.41 -4.81
N VAL A 106 2.73 -7.88 -3.63
CA VAL A 106 1.73 -7.35 -2.68
C VAL A 106 0.93 -6.22 -3.31
N LEU A 107 1.57 -5.28 -3.99
CA LEU A 107 0.91 -4.12 -4.59
C LEU A 107 0.01 -4.51 -5.77
N GLN A 108 0.40 -5.50 -6.57
CA GLN A 108 -0.45 -6.07 -7.62
C GLN A 108 -1.68 -6.78 -7.03
N LEU A 109 -1.49 -7.54 -5.96
CA LEU A 109 -2.59 -8.19 -5.26
C LEU A 109 -3.57 -7.14 -4.73
N ALA A 110 -3.08 -6.06 -4.14
CA ALA A 110 -3.89 -4.97 -3.57
C ALA A 110 -4.51 -4.02 -4.61
N ALA A 111 -4.07 -4.08 -5.87
CA ALA A 111 -4.59 -3.19 -6.90
C ALA A 111 -6.07 -3.48 -7.18
N PRO A 112 -6.89 -2.44 -7.44
CA PRO A 112 -8.26 -2.64 -7.86
C PRO A 112 -8.30 -3.47 -9.14
N ALA A 113 -9.30 -4.35 -9.29
CA ALA A 113 -9.51 -5.04 -10.55
C ALA A 113 -9.75 -3.99 -11.65
N GLY A 114 -8.96 -4.06 -12.73
CA GLY A 114 -9.21 -3.24 -13.91
C GLY A 114 -10.59 -3.55 -14.51
N LYS A 115 -11.21 -2.57 -15.16
CA LYS A 115 -12.37 -2.83 -16.03
C LYS A 115 -11.95 -3.86 -17.09
N LYS A 116 -12.87 -4.77 -17.45
CA LYS A 116 -12.68 -5.95 -18.33
C LYS A 116 -12.36 -5.58 -19.79
N ASP A 117 -11.64 -4.50 -20.06
CA ASP A 117 -11.27 -4.11 -21.42
C ASP A 117 -9.98 -4.84 -21.83
N GLY A 118 -10.10 -6.16 -22.02
CA GLY A 118 -9.20 -7.01 -22.81
C GLY A 118 -7.74 -7.21 -22.38
N GLY A 119 -7.20 -6.45 -21.43
CA GLY A 119 -5.81 -6.54 -21.00
C GLY A 119 -5.64 -6.64 -19.49
N ALA A 120 -4.63 -7.40 -19.04
CA ALA A 120 -4.25 -7.39 -17.63
C ALA A 120 -3.79 -5.98 -17.23
N PRO A 121 -4.36 -5.37 -16.17
CA PRO A 121 -4.01 -4.01 -15.78
C PRO A 121 -2.51 -3.91 -15.46
N ALA A 122 -1.86 -2.86 -15.97
CA ALA A 122 -0.45 -2.62 -15.72
C ALA A 122 -0.19 -2.50 -14.20
N PRO A 123 0.93 -3.05 -13.69
CA PRO A 123 1.20 -3.04 -12.25
C PRO A 123 1.29 -1.61 -11.68
N PRO A 124 0.81 -1.34 -10.46
CA PRO A 124 0.95 -0.02 -9.85
C PRO A 124 2.40 0.43 -9.70
N ARG A 125 2.67 1.71 -9.98
CA ARG A 125 3.99 2.31 -9.78
C ARG A 125 4.19 2.71 -8.32
N PHE A 126 5.36 2.42 -7.77
CA PHE A 126 5.71 2.71 -6.37
C PHE A 126 7.21 2.93 -6.20
N ASN A 127 7.60 3.55 -5.07
CA ASN A 127 9.01 3.65 -4.69
C ASN A 127 9.46 2.35 -4.01
N LYS A 128 10.38 1.60 -4.64
CA LYS A 128 10.87 0.33 -4.08
C LYS A 128 11.82 0.50 -2.90
N TYR A 129 12.46 1.67 -2.77
CA TYR A 129 13.48 1.96 -1.78
C TYR A 129 12.91 2.42 -0.44
N THR A 130 11.65 2.81 -0.39
CA THR A 130 11.00 3.22 0.85
C THR A 130 10.51 2.03 1.67
N GLY A 131 10.52 2.20 3.00
CA GLY A 131 9.94 1.26 3.96
C GLY A 131 8.41 1.24 3.98
N TRP A 132 7.76 2.02 3.12
CA TRP A 132 6.31 2.10 3.00
C TRP A 132 5.86 2.25 1.54
N ALA A 133 4.56 2.06 1.29
CA ALA A 133 3.87 2.45 0.07
C ALA A 133 2.54 3.14 0.39
N GLU A 134 2.30 4.27 -0.25
CA GLU A 134 1.12 5.10 -0.01
C GLU A 134 0.03 4.80 -1.04
N TRP A 135 -1.19 4.55 -0.56
CA TRP A 135 -2.42 4.44 -1.33
C TRP A 135 -3.36 5.58 -0.96
N ARG A 136 -4.44 5.84 -1.70
CA ARG A 136 -5.43 6.86 -1.30
C ARG A 136 -6.10 6.54 0.05
N ASN A 137 -6.46 5.28 0.26
CA ASN A 137 -7.19 4.79 1.44
C ASN A 137 -6.30 4.03 2.45
N ALA A 138 -5.00 3.90 2.20
CA ALA A 138 -4.13 3.10 3.05
C ALA A 138 -2.65 3.52 2.98
N VAL A 139 -1.88 3.11 3.99
CA VAL A 139 -0.42 3.10 3.96
C VAL A 139 0.06 1.70 4.30
N PHE A 140 0.88 1.12 3.43
CA PHE A 140 1.47 -0.20 3.65
C PHE A 140 2.87 -0.03 4.23
N LEU A 141 3.14 -0.69 5.35
CA LEU A 141 4.44 -0.72 6.00
C LEU A 141 5.15 -2.03 5.66
N TRP A 142 6.41 -1.93 5.23
CA TRP A 142 7.27 -3.06 4.91
C TRP A 142 8.25 -3.32 6.05
N VAL A 143 8.16 -4.49 6.65
CA VAL A 143 8.98 -4.88 7.79
C VAL A 143 9.83 -6.09 7.44
N ASN A 144 11.12 -6.03 7.77
CA ASN A 144 11.97 -7.22 7.83
C ASN A 144 12.14 -7.57 9.31
N ALA A 145 11.73 -8.77 9.71
CA ALA A 145 11.89 -9.24 11.09
C ALA A 145 13.36 -9.55 11.41
N ALA A 146 14.17 -9.91 10.41
CA ALA A 146 15.61 -10.14 10.56
C ALA A 146 16.44 -9.55 9.40
N GLY A 147 17.71 -9.24 9.68
CA GLY A 147 18.71 -8.89 8.67
C GLY A 147 18.54 -7.52 8.00
N GLY A 148 17.92 -6.55 8.69
CA GLY A 148 17.81 -5.16 8.24
C GLY A 148 18.81 -4.23 8.92
N SER A 149 18.91 -2.98 8.43
CA SER A 149 19.67 -1.91 9.09
C SER A 149 19.00 -1.38 10.36
N PHE A 150 17.73 -1.75 10.57
CA PHE A 150 16.94 -1.43 11.75
C PHE A 150 16.36 -2.72 12.29
N THR A 151 16.36 -2.86 13.62
CA THR A 151 15.74 -3.99 14.33
C THR A 151 14.27 -3.67 14.54
N ASN A 152 13.40 -4.31 13.75
CA ASN A 152 11.95 -4.19 13.93
C ASN A 152 11.49 -5.24 14.93
N ALA A 153 11.57 -4.91 16.21
CA ALA A 153 11.30 -5.84 17.29
C ALA A 153 9.80 -6.11 17.46
N PHE A 154 9.48 -7.37 17.76
CA PHE A 154 8.16 -7.78 18.21
C PHE A 154 8.13 -7.77 19.74
N THR A 155 7.22 -7.00 20.32
CA THR A 155 7.04 -6.92 21.78
C THR A 155 5.65 -7.40 22.18
N ARG A 156 5.45 -7.63 23.50
CA ARG A 156 4.20 -8.17 24.07
C ARG A 156 3.69 -9.44 23.36
N GLY A 157 4.57 -10.44 23.22
CA GLY A 157 4.22 -11.70 22.56
C GLY A 157 3.94 -11.59 21.05
N GLY A 158 4.34 -10.48 20.41
CA GLY A 158 4.11 -10.23 18.99
C GLY A 158 2.91 -9.33 18.69
N GLN A 159 2.20 -8.85 19.71
CA GLN A 159 1.07 -7.95 19.54
C GLN A 159 1.51 -6.55 19.08
N GLN A 160 2.74 -6.15 19.45
CA GLN A 160 3.30 -4.84 19.12
C GLN A 160 4.54 -4.97 18.25
N VAL A 161 4.71 -4.05 17.32
CA VAL A 161 5.83 -4.03 16.37
C VAL A 161 6.38 -2.61 16.26
N ASN A 162 7.70 -2.51 16.40
CA ASN A 162 8.40 -1.26 16.16
C ASN A 162 8.76 -1.14 14.68
N TRP A 163 8.55 0.03 14.11
CA TRP A 163 8.84 0.30 12.70
C TRP A 163 9.50 1.67 12.54
N PHE A 164 10.56 1.71 11.74
CA PHE A 164 11.33 2.93 11.50
C PHE A 164 11.01 3.53 10.13
N VAL A 165 10.85 4.85 10.09
CA VAL A 165 10.77 5.60 8.85
C VAL A 165 12.17 5.64 8.21
N GLY A 166 12.38 4.86 7.16
CA GLY A 166 13.63 4.92 6.39
C GLY A 166 13.80 6.28 5.67
N GLY A 167 15.03 6.78 5.56
CA GLY A 167 15.35 8.00 4.81
C GLY A 167 16.35 8.91 5.53
N ALA A 168 16.67 10.04 4.91
CA ALA A 168 17.53 11.06 5.50
C ALA A 168 16.73 11.84 6.56
N ARG A 169 16.96 11.52 7.84
CA ARG A 169 16.48 12.26 9.02
C ARG A 169 14.98 12.64 8.98
N PRO A 170 14.07 11.65 8.96
CA PRO A 170 12.64 11.92 9.10
C PRO A 170 12.35 12.67 10.40
N THR A 171 11.41 13.62 10.33
CA THR A 171 10.93 14.45 11.44
C THR A 171 9.40 14.39 11.49
N GLU A 172 8.80 14.97 12.53
CA GLU A 172 7.33 15.09 12.66
C GLU A 172 6.69 15.85 11.49
N GLN A 173 7.44 16.77 10.88
CA GLN A 173 6.99 17.57 9.74
C GLN A 173 7.12 16.81 8.41
N SER A 174 7.75 15.63 8.40
CA SER A 174 7.85 14.82 7.19
C SER A 174 6.46 14.39 6.72
N PRO A 175 6.11 14.53 5.42
CA PRO A 175 4.74 14.28 4.94
C PRO A 175 4.20 12.88 5.29
N ILE A 176 5.06 11.86 5.24
CA ILE A 176 4.67 10.49 5.61
C ILE A 176 4.39 10.36 7.12
N VAL A 177 5.17 11.04 7.97
CA VAL A 177 5.00 11.01 9.42
C VAL A 177 3.68 11.68 9.80
N GLN A 178 3.43 12.89 9.27
CA GLN A 178 2.14 13.58 9.46
C GLN A 178 0.96 12.73 8.99
N ARG A 179 1.11 12.04 7.86
CA ARG A 179 0.06 11.17 7.34
C ARG A 179 -0.22 9.97 8.25
N LEU A 180 0.82 9.34 8.79
CA LEU A 180 0.68 8.22 9.73
C LEU A 180 0.05 8.67 11.06
N LEU A 181 0.46 9.83 11.58
CA LEU A 181 -0.15 10.43 12.77
C LEU A 181 -1.60 10.87 12.51
N SER A 182 -1.91 11.40 11.33
CA SER A 182 -3.29 11.76 10.98
C SER A 182 -4.19 10.52 10.84
N ALA A 183 -3.64 9.41 10.34
CA ALA A 183 -4.38 8.15 10.25
C ALA A 183 -4.78 7.60 11.64
N SER A 184 -3.97 7.84 12.67
CA SER A 184 -4.28 7.44 14.04
C SER A 184 -5.28 8.35 14.75
N GLN A 185 -5.33 9.63 14.37
CA GLN A 185 -6.21 10.63 14.97
C GLN A 185 -7.67 10.60 14.48
N GLY A 186 -8.06 9.63 13.63
CA GLY A 186 -9.42 9.52 13.07
C GLY A 186 -10.57 9.29 14.08
N GLY A 187 -10.33 9.52 15.38
CA GLY A 187 -11.36 9.67 16.41
C GLY A 187 -11.64 11.12 16.86
N LYS A 188 -10.85 12.13 16.46
CA LYS A 188 -11.07 13.53 16.89
C LYS A 188 -11.92 14.35 15.91
N GLU A 189 -11.81 14.06 14.61
CA GLU A 189 -12.74 14.54 13.59
C GLU A 189 -13.45 13.32 13.01
N GLN A 190 -14.78 13.28 13.09
CA GLN A 190 -15.62 12.23 12.55
C GLN A 190 -15.58 12.26 11.01
N LYS A 191 -14.49 11.79 10.41
CA LYS A 191 -14.50 11.40 9.00
C LYS A 191 -15.29 10.09 8.90
N PRO A 192 -16.20 9.94 7.92
CA PRO A 192 -16.86 8.66 7.70
C PRO A 192 -15.82 7.56 7.59
N ALA A 193 -16.07 6.41 8.21
CA ALA A 193 -15.10 5.30 8.33
C ALA A 193 -14.51 4.86 6.97
N GLU A 194 -15.25 5.07 5.88
CA GLU A 194 -14.82 4.81 4.50
C GLU A 194 -13.70 5.74 3.98
N LYS A 195 -13.53 6.92 4.59
CA LYS A 195 -12.51 7.91 4.21
C LYS A 195 -11.27 7.87 5.11
N GLN A 196 -11.25 7.05 6.15
CA GLN A 196 -10.09 6.95 7.03
C GLN A 196 -8.97 6.15 6.36
N THR A 197 -7.76 6.72 6.32
CA THR A 197 -6.57 6.01 5.86
C THR A 197 -6.24 4.89 6.84
N LYS A 198 -6.16 3.64 6.36
CA LYS A 198 -5.75 2.50 7.20
C LYS A 198 -4.25 2.24 7.09
N VAL A 199 -3.59 1.95 8.21
CA VAL A 199 -2.19 1.51 8.21
C VAL A 199 -2.17 -0.01 8.22
N LEU A 200 -1.50 -0.63 7.25
CA LEU A 200 -1.41 -2.08 7.10
C LEU A 200 0.05 -2.50 7.17
N MET A 201 0.33 -3.65 7.79
CA MET A 201 1.70 -4.14 7.94
C MET A 201 1.92 -5.44 7.19
N PHE A 202 3.05 -5.49 6.49
CA PHE A 202 3.54 -6.66 5.78
C PHE A 202 4.94 -6.99 6.29
N VAL A 203 5.08 -8.17 6.87
CA VAL A 203 6.32 -8.61 7.51
C VAL A 203 6.88 -9.80 6.76
N ARG A 204 8.19 -9.83 6.54
CA ARG A 204 8.90 -11.03 6.09
C ARG A 204 10.06 -11.31 7.02
N ARG A 205 10.46 -12.57 7.13
CA ARG A 205 11.61 -12.94 7.95
C ARG A 205 12.90 -12.37 7.38
N ARG A 206 13.13 -12.59 6.07
CA ARG A 206 14.33 -12.18 5.33
C ARG A 206 13.96 -11.58 3.98
N ALA A 207 14.91 -10.89 3.35
CA ALA A 207 14.68 -10.21 2.09
C ALA A 207 14.28 -11.14 0.91
N THR A 208 14.63 -12.42 1.01
CA THR A 208 14.38 -13.48 0.01
C THR A 208 13.08 -14.24 0.26
N GLU A 209 12.31 -13.89 1.28
CA GLU A 209 11.09 -14.59 1.67
C GLU A 209 9.83 -13.77 1.36
N PRO A 210 8.67 -14.44 1.14
CA PRO A 210 7.42 -13.75 0.89
C PRO A 210 7.00 -12.91 2.10
N TYR A 211 6.26 -11.84 1.83
CA TYR A 211 5.62 -11.07 2.89
C TYR A 211 4.40 -11.81 3.43
N ILE A 212 4.23 -11.80 4.74
CA ILE A 212 3.03 -12.19 5.46
C ILE A 212 2.22 -10.93 5.75
N TYR A 213 0.93 -10.98 5.47
CA TYR A 213 0.03 -9.85 5.78
C TYR A 213 -0.39 -9.90 7.26
N CYS A 214 0.00 -8.88 8.03
CA CYS A 214 -0.24 -8.78 9.47
C CYS A 214 -1.44 -7.90 9.83
N GLY A 215 -2.32 -7.61 8.87
CA GLY A 215 -3.57 -6.92 9.16
C GLY A 215 -3.43 -5.40 9.33
N VAL A 216 -4.41 -4.81 10.01
CA VAL A 216 -4.47 -3.37 10.30
C VAL A 216 -3.73 -3.05 11.59
N CYS A 217 -2.98 -1.95 11.58
CA CYS A 217 -2.24 -1.45 12.73
C CYS A 217 -2.97 -0.30 13.42
N ARG A 218 -2.94 -0.31 14.75
CA ARG A 218 -3.27 0.85 15.59
C ARG A 218 -1.99 1.52 16.06
N TYR A 219 -1.90 2.82 15.91
CA TYR A 219 -0.80 3.60 16.46
C TYR A 219 -0.84 3.58 18.00
N LEU A 220 0.33 3.41 18.63
CA LEU A 220 0.47 3.53 20.08
C LEU A 220 1.31 4.74 20.46
N SER A 221 2.51 4.84 19.91
CA SER A 221 3.48 5.88 20.24
C SER A 221 4.50 6.05 19.11
N HIS A 222 5.31 7.10 19.19
CA HIS A 222 6.52 7.26 18.39
C HIS A 222 7.64 7.89 19.23
N ASP A 223 8.88 7.73 18.78
CA ASP A 223 10.06 8.36 19.35
C ASP A 223 10.81 9.12 18.24
N PRO A 224 10.73 10.47 18.22
CA PRO A 224 11.37 11.29 17.20
C PRO A 224 12.89 11.42 17.41
N ARG A 225 13.42 11.05 18.59
CA ARG A 225 14.85 11.19 18.93
C ARG A 225 15.69 10.03 18.42
N LYS A 226 15.07 8.88 18.17
CA LYS A 226 15.75 7.72 17.60
C LYS A 226 16.07 7.92 16.12
N LYS A 227 17.22 7.38 15.72
CA LYS A 227 17.66 7.40 14.32
C LYS A 227 16.63 6.71 13.44
N GLY A 228 16.00 7.48 12.55
CA GLY A 228 15.00 6.96 11.61
C GLY A 228 13.55 7.06 12.10
N PHE A 229 13.23 7.85 13.11
CA PHE A 229 11.87 8.12 13.60
C PHE A 229 11.06 6.83 13.83
N GLU A 230 11.10 6.33 15.07
CA GLU A 230 10.49 5.04 15.42
C GLU A 230 9.01 5.21 15.73
N PHE A 231 8.17 4.35 15.16
CA PHE A 231 6.77 4.16 15.55
C PHE A 231 6.59 2.83 16.26
N THR A 232 5.72 2.82 17.27
CA THR A 232 5.19 1.58 17.87
C THR A 232 3.76 1.37 17.40
N TRP A 233 3.53 0.22 16.78
CA TRP A 233 2.23 -0.19 16.24
C TRP A 233 1.69 -1.42 16.98
N GLU A 234 0.39 -1.44 17.22
CA GLU A 234 -0.35 -2.61 17.69
C GLU A 234 -1.06 -3.31 16.53
N LEU A 235 -0.92 -4.62 16.42
CA LEU A 235 -1.64 -5.42 15.43
C LEU A 235 -3.07 -5.67 15.90
N ARG A 236 -4.07 -5.05 15.25
CA ARG A 236 -5.48 -5.18 15.66
C ARG A 236 -6.02 -6.59 15.48
N ASP A 237 -5.45 -7.33 14.55
CA ASP A 237 -5.85 -8.69 14.20
C ASP A 237 -5.05 -9.77 14.95
N PHE A 238 -4.39 -9.40 16.07
CA PHE A 238 -3.47 -10.28 16.78
C PHE A 238 -4.08 -11.64 17.16
N GLY A 239 -5.34 -11.68 17.61
CA GLY A 239 -5.99 -12.95 17.98
C GLY A 239 -6.11 -13.95 16.82
N THR A 240 -6.21 -13.48 15.58
CA THR A 240 -6.15 -14.36 14.40
C THR A 240 -4.72 -14.68 14.02
N LEU A 241 -3.81 -13.70 14.13
CA LEU A 241 -2.40 -13.86 13.79
C LEU A 241 -1.66 -14.82 14.71
N SER A 242 -1.97 -14.83 16.01
CA SER A 242 -1.34 -15.71 17.01
C SER A 242 -1.55 -17.19 16.69
N ASN A 243 -2.62 -17.53 15.98
CA ASN A 243 -2.92 -18.89 15.54
C ASN A 243 -2.25 -19.26 14.21
N SER A 244 -1.59 -18.30 13.54
CA SER A 244 -0.87 -18.58 12.29
C SER A 244 0.53 -19.11 12.58
N PRO A 245 0.90 -20.30 12.05
CA PRO A 245 2.26 -20.82 12.21
C PRO A 245 3.29 -19.89 11.55
N TYR A 246 2.95 -19.31 10.39
CA TYR A 246 3.82 -18.37 9.67
C TYR A 246 4.10 -17.10 10.48
N PHE A 247 3.12 -16.61 11.24
CA PHE A 247 3.32 -15.46 12.10
C PHE A 247 4.15 -15.82 13.33
N GLY A 248 3.93 -16.99 13.93
CA GLY A 248 4.76 -17.51 15.02
C GLY A 248 6.24 -17.57 14.64
N GLU A 249 6.56 -18.03 13.43
CA GLU A 249 7.93 -18.04 12.90
C GLU A 249 8.55 -16.63 12.81
N LEU A 250 7.77 -15.61 12.46
CA LEU A 250 8.26 -14.22 12.42
C LEU A 250 8.63 -13.71 13.81
N VAL A 251 7.77 -13.96 14.80
CA VAL A 251 7.97 -13.53 16.20
C VAL A 251 9.17 -14.26 16.81
N GLN A 252 9.40 -15.53 16.46
CA GLN A 252 10.58 -16.27 16.91
C GLN A 252 11.87 -15.80 16.24
N ALA A 253 11.82 -15.48 14.94
CA ALA A 253 12.98 -15.05 14.18
C ALA A 253 13.60 -13.75 14.71
N ASP A 254 12.78 -12.84 15.25
CA ASP A 254 13.24 -11.61 15.91
C ASP A 254 14.14 -11.91 17.13
N LYS A 255 13.81 -12.96 17.91
CA LYS A 255 14.58 -13.38 19.09
C LYS A 255 15.91 -14.03 18.74
N GLN A 256 16.04 -14.58 17.54
CA GLN A 256 17.21 -15.35 17.11
C GLN A 256 18.28 -14.49 16.43
N VAL A 257 18.07 -13.19 16.24
CA VAL A 257 19.12 -12.30 15.74
C VAL A 257 20.04 -11.97 16.92
N PRO A 258 21.30 -12.48 16.95
CA PRO A 258 22.26 -12.02 17.96
C PRO A 258 22.38 -10.50 17.82
N PRO A 259 22.52 -9.74 18.91
CA PRO A 259 22.78 -8.31 18.81
C PRO A 259 23.93 -8.14 17.82
N ALA A 260 23.68 -7.37 16.76
CA ALA A 260 24.67 -7.16 15.71
C ALA A 260 25.99 -6.83 16.40
N ARG A 261 27.03 -7.67 16.25
CA ARG A 261 28.38 -7.31 16.67
C ARG A 261 28.59 -5.93 16.10
N THR A 262 28.75 -4.96 16.99
CA THR A 262 28.95 -3.55 16.67
C THR A 262 30.00 -3.51 15.59
N ALA A 263 29.61 -3.25 14.34
CA ALA A 263 30.54 -3.03 13.24
C ALA A 263 31.13 -1.62 13.41
N ALA A 264 31.69 -1.36 14.59
CA ALA A 264 32.62 -0.30 14.87
C ALA A 264 34.01 -0.88 14.58
N ARG A 265 34.39 -0.88 13.30
CA ARG A 265 35.77 -0.76 12.81
C ARG A 265 35.77 -0.95 11.29
N ARG A 266 36.54 -0.09 10.62
CA ARG A 266 36.83 -0.04 9.17
C ARG A 266 35.87 0.81 8.34
N TRP A 267 35.86 2.10 8.64
CA TRP A 267 36.15 3.11 7.63
C TRP A 267 37.16 4.06 8.30
N ALA A 268 38.44 3.70 8.18
CA ALA A 268 39.57 4.60 8.33
C ALA A 268 39.94 5.06 6.91
#